data_AF-A0A978U1X8-F1
#
_entry.id   AF-A0A978U1X8-F1
#
_cell.length_a   1.000
_cell.length_b   1.000
_cell.length_c   1.000
_cell.angle_alpha   90.00
_cell.angle_beta   90.00
_cell.angle_gamma   90.00
#
_symmetry.space_group_name_H-M   'P 1'
#
loop_
_entity.id
_entity.type
_entity.pdbx_description
1 polymer ?
#
loop_
_entity_poly.entity_id
_entity_poly.type
_entity_poly.pdbx_seq_one_letter_code
_entity_poly.pdbx_strand_id
1 'polypeptide(L)'
;MMDVLEHIEDDVSFLKDVTSRVKGRCYFFVTVPAFRQLWSGHDVFLGHFRRYSLSEIKHSLIKANFFPRKSYYQFGMIFPIVYFLRKLANKSSQAKNDMKPVNPVVNEILKQLLGIEMLLTQYNHWFGLTSTVEGYIEQM
;
A
#
# COMPACT_ATOMS: atom_id res chain seq x y z
N MET A 1 -3.79 -10.28 -1.21
CA MET A 1 -4.41 -9.57 -0.08
C MET A 1 -4.21 -8.09 -0.30
N MET A 2 -5.29 -7.35 -0.53
CA MET A 2 -5.24 -5.95 -0.94
C MET A 2 -5.94 -5.12 0.12
N ASP A 3 -5.22 -4.17 0.71
CA ASP A 3 -5.75 -3.20 1.67
C ASP A 3 -6.40 -3.87 2.92
N VAL A 4 -5.66 -4.80 3.52
CA VAL A 4 -6.08 -5.56 4.72
C VAL A 4 -5.08 -5.42 5.85
N LEU A 5 -3.78 -5.50 5.58
CA LEU A 5 -2.76 -5.59 6.62
C LEU A 5 -2.68 -4.36 7.50
N GLU A 6 -2.93 -3.19 6.93
CA GLU A 6 -2.99 -1.93 7.66
C GLU A 6 -4.07 -1.90 8.74
N HIS A 7 -5.06 -2.79 8.67
CA HIS A 7 -6.12 -2.96 9.67
C HIS A 7 -5.81 -4.05 10.72
N ILE A 8 -4.63 -4.67 10.65
CA ILE A 8 -4.23 -5.72 11.60
C ILE A 8 -3.14 -5.15 12.52
N GLU A 9 -3.40 -5.18 13.83
CA GLU A 9 -2.43 -4.68 14.82
C GLU A 9 -1.19 -5.59 14.92
N ASP A 10 -1.36 -6.91 14.91
CA ASP A 10 -0.25 -7.87 14.80
C ASP A 10 -0.25 -8.53 13.41
N ASP A 11 0.21 -7.76 12.42
CA ASP A 11 0.32 -8.17 11.03
C ASP A 11 1.23 -9.40 10.85
N VAL A 12 2.32 -9.52 11.61
CA VAL A 12 3.24 -10.67 11.53
C VAL A 12 2.59 -11.94 12.03
N SER A 13 1.88 -11.92 13.16
CA SER A 13 1.15 -13.10 13.66
C SER A 13 0.09 -13.55 12.67
N PHE A 14 -0.69 -12.60 12.13
CA PHE A 14 -1.69 -12.89 11.10
C PHE A 14 -1.06 -13.51 9.84
N LEU A 15 0.06 -12.96 9.36
CA LEU A 15 0.78 -13.51 8.20
C LEU A 15 1.33 -14.92 8.48
N LYS A 16 1.81 -15.20 9.69
CA LYS A 16 2.23 -16.56 10.08
C LYS A 16 1.07 -17.54 10.04
N ASP A 17 -0.10 -17.16 10.54
CA ASP A 17 -1.30 -17.98 10.47
C ASP A 17 -1.69 -18.28 9.02
N VAL A 18 -1.55 -17.30 8.11
CA VAL A 18 -1.75 -17.52 6.67
C VAL A 18 -0.77 -18.57 6.15
N THR A 19 0.53 -18.41 6.37
CA THR A 19 1.53 -19.38 5.88
C THR A 19 1.35 -20.77 6.45
N SER A 20 0.90 -20.89 7.70
CA SER A 20 0.68 -22.20 8.35
C SER A 20 -0.39 -23.06 7.65
N ARG A 21 -1.26 -22.42 6.86
CA ARG A 21 -2.40 -23.05 6.16
C ARG A 21 -2.12 -23.29 4.67
N VAL A 22 -1.01 -22.78 4.15
CA VAL A 22 -0.67 -22.87 2.72
C VAL A 22 0.01 -24.21 2.45
N LYS A 23 -0.63 -25.06 1.64
CA LYS A 23 -0.02 -26.33 1.22
C LYS A 23 0.84 -26.13 -0.03
N GLY A 24 2.11 -26.52 0.05
CA GLY A 24 3.05 -26.44 -1.07
C GLY A 24 3.40 -25.00 -1.45
N ARG A 25 3.66 -24.77 -2.74
CA ARG A 25 4.06 -23.46 -3.27
C ARG A 25 2.83 -22.64 -3.68
N CYS A 26 2.63 -21.48 -3.06
CA CYS A 26 1.54 -20.56 -3.38
C CYS A 26 2.07 -19.18 -3.73
N TYR A 27 1.50 -18.51 -4.72
CA TYR A 27 1.86 -17.13 -5.05
C TYR A 27 1.06 -16.15 -4.21
N PHE A 28 1.68 -15.03 -3.86
CA PHE A 28 1.01 -13.94 -3.16
C PHE A 28 1.20 -12.62 -3.89
N PHE A 29 0.23 -11.74 -3.68
CA PHE A 29 0.24 -10.35 -4.10
C PHE A 29 -0.34 -9.53 -2.94
N VAL A 30 0.41 -8.54 -2.46
CA VAL A 30 0.05 -7.68 -1.33
C VAL A 30 0.11 -6.21 -1.73
N THR A 31 -0.95 -5.46 -1.45
CA THR A 31 -0.98 -4.00 -1.53
C THR A 31 -1.36 -3.42 -0.17
N VAL A 32 -0.66 -2.37 0.23
CA VAL A 32 -0.91 -1.63 1.48
C VAL A 32 -0.63 -0.14 1.26
N PRO A 33 -1.26 0.78 2.02
CA PRO A 33 -1.04 2.21 1.87
C PRO A 33 0.41 2.56 2.19
N ALA A 34 1.02 3.36 1.32
CA ALA A 34 2.43 3.71 1.42
C ALA A 34 2.70 4.87 2.39
N PHE A 35 3.89 4.85 2.98
CA PHE A 35 4.54 5.91 3.76
C PHE A 35 3.73 6.51 4.91
N ARG A 36 4.24 6.38 6.14
CA ARG A 36 3.65 7.00 7.33
C ARG A 36 3.53 8.53 7.24
N GLN A 37 4.40 9.20 6.49
CA GLN A 37 4.35 10.65 6.28
C GLN A 37 3.07 11.10 5.56
N LEU A 38 2.42 10.21 4.81
CA LEU A 38 1.14 10.49 4.18
C LEU A 38 -0.03 10.32 5.15
N TRP A 39 0.16 9.85 6.39
CA TRP A 39 -0.96 9.62 7.31
C TRP A 39 -1.91 10.83 7.44
N SER A 40 -3.22 10.60 7.28
CA SER A 40 -4.25 11.64 7.42
C SER A 40 -5.43 11.19 8.28
N GLY A 41 -6.39 12.08 8.51
CA GLY A 41 -7.66 11.75 9.16
C GLY A 41 -8.46 10.65 8.46
N HIS A 42 -8.22 10.42 7.17
CA HIS A 42 -8.79 9.31 6.42
C HIS A 42 -8.31 7.95 6.93
N ASP A 43 -7.02 7.83 7.27
CA ASP A 43 -6.47 6.60 7.84
C ASP A 43 -7.10 6.30 9.21
N VAL A 44 -7.31 7.34 10.03
CA VAL A 44 -7.99 7.21 11.33
C VAL A 44 -9.46 6.80 11.13
N PHE A 45 -10.15 7.42 10.17
CA PHE A 45 -11.53 7.08 9.84
C PHE A 45 -11.69 5.64 9.37
N LEU A 46 -10.74 5.12 8.60
CA LEU A 46 -10.72 3.73 8.14
C LEU A 46 -10.25 2.75 9.23
N GLY A 47 -9.78 3.23 10.39
CA GLY A 47 -9.26 2.36 11.45
C GLY A 47 -7.94 1.69 11.08
N HIS A 48 -7.09 2.37 10.29
CA HIS A 48 -5.75 1.89 10.02
C HIS A 48 -4.91 1.93 11.31
N PHE A 49 -3.99 0.99 11.44
CA PHE A 49 -2.92 1.00 12.44
C PHE A 49 -1.63 1.59 11.88
N ARG A 50 -1.37 1.44 10.58
CA ARG A 50 -0.10 1.86 9.95
C ARG A 50 -0.18 2.05 8.44
N ARG A 51 0.85 2.69 7.90
CA ARG A 51 1.20 2.74 6.48
C ARG A 51 2.62 2.20 6.34
N TYR A 52 2.93 1.53 5.24
CA TYR A 52 4.20 0.83 5.06
C TYR A 52 5.04 1.47 3.97
N SER A 53 6.34 1.58 4.19
CA SER A 53 7.34 1.61 3.12
C SER A 53 7.59 0.20 2.58
N LEU A 54 8.22 0.07 1.41
CA LEU A 54 8.55 -1.24 0.83
C LEU A 54 9.43 -2.09 1.75
N SER A 55 10.36 -1.49 2.49
CA SER A 55 11.21 -2.23 3.43
C SER A 55 10.43 -2.76 4.62
N GLU A 56 9.50 -1.98 5.17
CA GLU A 56 8.68 -2.38 6.32
C GLU A 56 7.73 -3.54 5.98
N ILE A 57 7.03 -3.48 4.84
CA ILE A 57 6.14 -4.57 4.43
C ILE A 57 6.94 -5.84 4.07
N LYS A 58 8.08 -5.70 3.38
CA LYS A 58 8.96 -6.86 3.09
C LYS A 58 9.47 -7.51 4.36
N HIS A 59 9.87 -6.72 5.35
CA HIS A 59 10.33 -7.24 6.63
C HIS A 59 9.25 -8.06 7.34
N SER A 60 8.02 -7.55 7.36
CA SER A 60 6.87 -8.23 7.97
C SER A 60 6.55 -9.54 7.26
N LEU A 61 6.57 -9.54 5.92
CA LEU A 61 6.40 -10.73 5.08
C LEU A 61 7.51 -11.77 5.32
N ILE A 62 8.78 -11.37 5.32
CA ILE A 62 9.92 -12.27 5.53
C ILE A 62 9.86 -12.93 6.92
N LYS A 63 9.50 -12.17 7.97
CA LYS A 63 9.31 -12.70 9.33
C LYS A 63 8.21 -13.76 9.43
N ALA A 64 7.31 -13.80 8.46
CA ALA A 64 6.22 -14.75 8.36
C ALA A 64 6.46 -15.83 7.30
N ASN A 65 7.70 -16.07 6.85
CA ASN A 65 8.05 -17.09 5.85
C ASN A 65 7.44 -16.86 4.46
N PHE A 66 7.21 -15.60 4.09
CA PHE A 66 6.97 -15.23 2.69
C PHE A 66 8.31 -14.99 1.98
N PHE A 67 8.35 -15.25 0.68
CA PHE A 67 9.50 -15.02 -0.19
C PHE A 67 9.16 -13.95 -1.25
N PRO A 68 9.37 -12.65 -0.94
CA PRO A 68 9.18 -11.56 -1.89
C PRO A 68 10.08 -11.70 -3.14
N ARG A 69 9.50 -11.54 -4.34
CA ARG A 69 10.24 -11.49 -5.60
C ARG A 69 10.31 -10.10 -6.21
N LYS A 70 9.19 -9.37 -6.20
CA LYS A 70 9.10 -7.99 -6.69
C LYS A 70 8.45 -7.12 -5.63
N SER A 71 8.88 -5.88 -5.56
CA SER A 71 8.36 -4.91 -4.60
C SER A 71 8.47 -3.51 -5.19
N TYR A 72 7.38 -2.79 -5.36
CA TYR A 72 7.35 -1.52 -6.06
C TYR A 72 6.22 -0.62 -5.56
N TYR A 73 6.30 0.67 -5.83
CA TYR A 73 5.27 1.64 -5.48
C TYR A 73 4.34 1.92 -6.68
N GLN A 74 3.04 1.98 -6.41
CA GLN A 74 2.02 2.42 -7.37
C GLN A 74 1.59 3.86 -7.09
N PHE A 75 1.05 4.54 -8.11
CA PHE A 75 0.59 5.93 -8.04
C PHE A 75 1.73 6.92 -7.73
N GLY A 76 2.91 6.65 -8.26
CA GLY A 76 4.10 7.48 -8.16
C GLY A 76 3.94 8.83 -8.84
N MET A 77 3.23 8.93 -9.97
CA MET A 77 3.12 10.21 -10.68
C MET A 77 2.31 11.26 -9.90
N ILE A 78 1.29 10.82 -9.15
CA ILE A 78 0.47 11.72 -8.33
C ILE A 78 1.01 11.91 -6.91
N PHE A 79 2.03 11.13 -6.52
CA PHE A 79 2.62 11.19 -5.19
C PHE A 79 3.05 12.60 -4.75
N PRO A 80 3.78 13.40 -5.56
CA PRO A 80 4.21 14.73 -5.14
C PRO A 80 3.02 15.63 -4.80
N ILE A 81 1.98 15.63 -5.64
CA ILE A 81 0.77 16.44 -5.44
C ILE A 81 0.09 16.04 -4.13
N VAL A 82 -0.15 14.75 -3.91
CA VAL A 82 -0.79 14.26 -2.69
C VAL A 82 0.07 14.54 -1.45
N TYR A 83 1.38 14.35 -1.54
CA TYR A 83 2.31 14.64 -0.45
C TYR A 83 2.23 16.12 -0.02
N PHE A 84 2.28 17.06 -0.97
CA PHE A 84 2.15 18.48 -0.65
C PHE A 84 0.77 18.83 -0.10
N LEU A 85 -0.31 18.31 -0.68
CA LEU A 85 -1.66 18.53 -0.18
C LEU A 85 -1.82 18.06 1.27
N ARG A 86 -1.29 16.87 1.61
CA ARG A 86 -1.36 16.32 2.98
C ARG A 86 -0.43 17.04 3.95
N LYS A 87 0.69 17.60 3.47
CA LYS A 87 1.61 18.40 4.29
C LYS A 87 1.05 19.79 4.60
N LEU A 88 0.32 20.39 3.66
CA LEU A 88 -0.34 21.69 3.81
C LEU A 88 -1.68 21.59 4.56
N ALA A 89 -2.40 20.48 4.39
CA ALA A 89 -3.55 20.18 5.23
C ALA A 89 -3.06 20.04 6.67
N ASN A 90 -3.59 20.88 7.57
CA ASN A 90 -3.32 20.75 9.00
C ASN A 90 -3.48 19.29 9.41
N LYS A 91 -2.52 18.76 10.18
CA LYS A 91 -2.53 17.40 10.75
C LYS A 91 -3.67 17.21 11.76
N SER A 92 -4.90 17.62 11.46
CA SER A 92 -6.03 17.22 12.28
C SER A 92 -6.16 15.71 12.14
N SER A 93 -5.72 15.00 13.18
CA SER A 93 -5.90 13.55 13.36
C SER A 93 -7.36 13.16 13.55
N GLN A 94 -8.30 14.07 13.31
CA GLN A 94 -9.73 13.81 13.39
C GLN A 94 -10.11 12.87 12.26
N ALA A 95 -10.85 11.82 12.62
CA ALA A 95 -11.45 10.90 11.67
C ALA A 95 -12.32 11.68 10.67
N LYS A 96 -11.93 11.66 9.39
CA LYS A 96 -12.65 12.35 8.32
C LYS A 96 -12.62 11.53 7.03
N ASN A 97 -13.75 11.50 6.34
CA ASN A 97 -13.81 10.95 4.99
C ASN A 97 -13.31 12.00 3.98
N ASP A 98 -12.29 11.63 3.20
CA ASP A 98 -11.68 12.50 2.18
C ASP A 98 -12.27 12.26 0.77
N MET A 99 -13.24 11.36 0.63
CA MET A 99 -13.92 11.13 -0.65
C MET A 99 -14.80 12.31 -1.03
N LYS A 100 -14.46 12.95 -2.15
CA LYS A 100 -15.24 14.02 -2.77
C LYS A 100 -15.41 13.73 -4.25
N PRO A 101 -16.55 14.13 -4.86
CA PRO A 101 -16.69 14.04 -6.30
C PRO A 101 -15.61 14.88 -6.98
N VAL A 102 -14.90 14.27 -7.93
CA VAL A 102 -13.89 14.93 -8.75
C VAL A 102 -14.52 15.34 -10.08
N ASN A 103 -14.09 16.47 -10.64
CA ASN A 103 -14.54 16.91 -11.96
C ASN A 103 -14.24 15.82 -13.03
N PRO A 104 -15.19 15.49 -13.93
CA PRO A 104 -15.01 14.45 -14.93
C PRO A 104 -13.76 14.62 -15.81
N VAL A 105 -13.42 15.86 -16.20
CA VAL A 105 -12.25 16.13 -17.05
C VAL A 105 -10.95 15.81 -16.31
N VAL A 106 -10.85 16.23 -15.06
CA VAL A 106 -9.69 15.93 -14.21
C VAL A 106 -9.57 14.42 -13.99
N ASN A 107 -10.70 13.74 -13.77
CA ASN A 107 -10.73 12.29 -13.60
C ASN A 107 -10.20 11.56 -14.84
N GLU A 108 -10.61 11.96 -16.05
CA GLU A 108 -10.11 11.33 -17.29
C GLU A 108 -8.62 11.58 -17.52
N ILE A 109 -8.13 12.79 -17.25
CA ILE A 109 -6.69 13.09 -17.33
C ILE A 109 -5.91 12.20 -16.35
N LEU A 110 -6.36 12.10 -15.10
CA LEU A 110 -5.72 11.26 -14.08
C LEU A 110 -5.74 9.78 -14.48
N LYS A 111 -6.86 9.27 -15.04
CA LYS A 111 -6.94 7.90 -15.52
C LYS A 111 -5.94 7.61 -16.63
N GLN A 112 -5.81 8.48 -17.63
CA GLN A 112 -4.85 8.27 -18.72
C GLN A 112 -3.42 8.29 -18.20
N LEU A 113 -3.10 9.26 -17.35
CA LEU A 113 -1.78 9.41 -16.74
C LEU A 113 -1.39 8.19 -15.90
N LEU A 114 -2.29 7.72 -15.03
CA LEU A 114 -2.08 6.53 -14.21
C LEU A 114 -2.09 5.24 -15.04
N GLY A 115 -2.86 5.20 -16.14
CA GLY A 115 -2.87 4.09 -17.09
C GLY A 115 -1.51 3.90 -17.77
N ILE A 116 -0.86 5.01 -18.15
CA ILE A 116 0.51 4.98 -18.68
C ILE A 116 1.50 4.58 -17.58
N GLU A 117 1.35 5.12 -16.36
CA GLU A 117 2.20 4.76 -15.22
C GLU A 117 2.18 3.25 -14.95
N MET A 118 1.02 2.61 -15.09
CA MET A 118 0.82 1.19 -14.80
C MET A 118 1.75 0.28 -15.62
N LEU A 119 2.16 0.69 -16.83
CA LEU A 119 3.10 -0.05 -17.66
C LEU A 119 4.52 -0.09 -17.07
N LEU A 120 4.87 0.92 -16.27
CA LEU A 120 6.21 1.12 -15.73
C LEU A 120 6.27 0.97 -14.20
N THR A 121 5.12 0.77 -13.54
CA THR A 121 5.02 0.78 -12.08
C THR A 121 5.92 -0.26 -11.41
N GLN A 122 6.14 -1.42 -12.04
CA GLN A 122 6.97 -2.50 -11.48
C GLN A 122 8.45 -2.11 -11.29
N TYR A 123 8.92 -1.06 -11.97
CA TYR A 123 10.28 -0.54 -11.86
C TYR A 123 10.41 0.58 -10.82
N ASN A 124 9.30 1.07 -10.27
CA ASN A 124 9.31 2.19 -9.34
C ASN A 124 9.57 1.71 -7.91
N HIS A 125 10.77 2.00 -7.40
CA HIS A 125 11.18 1.64 -6.03
C HIS A 125 11.33 2.86 -5.10
N TRP A 126 10.96 4.05 -5.57
CA TRP A 126 11.29 5.31 -4.89
C TRP A 126 10.12 5.87 -4.09
N PHE A 127 8.96 6.04 -4.72
CA PHE A 127 7.81 6.69 -4.09
C PHE A 127 6.48 6.35 -4.77
N GLY A 128 5.38 6.50 -4.02
CA GLY A 128 4.01 6.26 -4.49
C GLY A 128 3.03 6.25 -3.33
N LEU A 129 1.76 6.01 -3.62
CA LEU A 129 0.70 6.00 -2.61
C LEU A 129 0.38 4.60 -2.07
N THR A 130 0.80 3.57 -2.79
CA THR A 130 0.59 2.16 -2.44
C THR A 130 1.91 1.41 -2.54
N SER A 131 2.23 0.64 -1.51
CA SER A 131 3.36 -0.29 -1.47
C SER A 131 2.87 -1.66 -1.91
N THR A 132 3.50 -2.21 -2.95
CA THR A 132 3.10 -3.48 -3.55
C THR A 132 4.23 -4.48 -3.46
N VAL A 133 3.93 -5.70 -3.01
CA VAL A 133 4.89 -6.81 -2.95
C VAL A 133 4.24 -8.07 -3.47
N GLU A 134 4.97 -8.77 -4.35
CA GLU A 134 4.54 -10.05 -4.91
C GLU A 134 5.67 -11.07 -4.83
N GLY A 135 5.29 -12.34 -4.71
CA GLY A 135 6.24 -13.42 -4.49
C GLY A 135 5.53 -14.74 -4.27
N TYR A 136 6.13 -15.61 -3.47
CA TYR A 136 5.57 -16.92 -3.13
C TYR A 136 5.74 -17.25 -1.65
N ILE A 137 4.94 -18.18 -1.18
CA ILE A 137 5.06 -18.87 0.10
C ILE A 137 5.42 -20.31 -0.25
N GLU A 138 6.34 -20.90 0.49
CA GLU A 138 6.78 -22.29 0.29
C GLU A 138 6.88 -22.92 1.68
N GLN A 139 5.93 -23.80 1.99
CA GLN A 139 5.97 -24.61 3.21
C GLN A 139 6.71 -25.91 2.87
N MET A 140 7.81 -26.18 3.60
CA MET A 140 8.56 -27.44 3.51
C MET A 140 7.74 -28.60 4.08
#